data_AF-A0A6P0RRY2-F1
#
_entry.id   AF-A0A6P0RRY2-F1
#
_cell.length_a   1.000
_cell.length_b   1.000
_cell.length_c   1.000
_cell.angle_alpha   90.00
_cell.angle_beta   90.00
_cell.angle_gamma   90.00
#
_symmetry.space_group_name_H-M   'P 1'
#
loop_
_entity.id
_entity.type
_entity.pdbx_description
1 polymer ?
#
loop_
_entity_poly.entity_id
_entity_poly.type
_entity_poly.pdbx_seq_one_letter_code
_entity_poly.pdbx_strand_id
1 'polypeptide(L)'
;MINSILEKLKKVNDFRENQGKRHKIWVVLSIIVLSILTGNSSYKQIEMFSKINQNKLINVLNIPSKKLPSYSTIRRVMMGVKESDIQLIFNEIISNNYSFYEEDWIGIDGKS
;
A
#
# COMPACT_ATOMS: atom_id res chain seq x y z
N MET A 1 -9.65 10.45 -3.18
CA MET A 1 -8.44 9.67 -3.54
C MET A 1 -8.11 8.57 -2.52
N ILE A 2 -7.69 8.86 -1.28
CA ILE A 2 -7.25 7.84 -0.28
C ILE A 2 -8.29 6.72 -0.02
N ASN A 3 -9.56 7.07 0.17
CA ASN A 3 -10.62 6.08 0.39
C ASN A 3 -10.78 5.10 -0.79
N SER A 4 -10.62 5.58 -2.03
CA SER A 4 -10.68 4.72 -3.23
C SER A 4 -9.55 3.69 -3.26
N ILE A 5 -8.34 4.08 -2.84
CA ILE A 5 -7.19 3.17 -2.72
C ILE A 5 -7.49 2.10 -1.65
N LEU A 6 -7.98 2.51 -0.48
CA LEU A 6 -8.29 1.57 0.61
C LEU A 6 -9.38 0.57 0.22
N GLU A 7 -10.45 1.01 -0.44
CA GLU A 7 -11.50 0.11 -0.92
C GLU A 7 -11.00 -0.91 -1.94
N LYS A 8 -10.04 -0.52 -2.79
CA LYS A 8 -9.42 -1.45 -3.74
C LYS A 8 -8.49 -2.44 -3.07
N LEU A 9 -7.66 -1.98 -2.12
CA LEU A 9 -6.79 -2.87 -1.34
C LEU A 9 -7.58 -3.91 -0.53
N LYS A 10 -8.81 -3.60 -0.12
CA LYS A 10 -9.71 -4.56 0.55
C LYS A 10 -10.15 -5.72 -0.36
N LYS A 11 -10.11 -5.56 -1.69
CA LYS A 11 -10.46 -6.60 -2.67
C LYS A 11 -9.32 -7.59 -2.92
N VAL A 12 -8.10 -7.32 -2.44
CA VAL A 12 -6.98 -8.24 -2.59
C VAL A 12 -7.25 -9.50 -1.76
N ASN A 13 -7.19 -10.65 -2.42
CA ASN A 13 -7.39 -11.94 -1.77
C ASN A 13 -6.27 -12.24 -0.77
N ASP A 14 -6.66 -12.65 0.45
CA ASP A 14 -5.71 -13.02 1.49
C ASP A 14 -5.21 -14.46 1.30
N PHE A 15 -4.11 -14.62 0.57
CA PHE A 15 -3.47 -15.91 0.27
C PHE A 15 -2.79 -16.58 1.47
N ARG A 16 -2.69 -15.90 2.63
CA ARG A 16 -2.03 -16.46 3.82
C ARG A 16 -2.93 -17.51 4.46
N GLU A 17 -2.34 -18.48 5.14
CA GLU A 17 -3.09 -19.45 5.94
C GLU A 17 -3.87 -18.77 7.07
N ASN A 18 -5.04 -19.31 7.44
CA ASN A 18 -5.91 -18.72 8.46
C ASN A 18 -5.29 -18.72 9.87
N GLN A 19 -4.31 -19.59 10.13
CA GLN A 19 -3.65 -19.66 11.43
C GLN A 19 -2.75 -18.45 11.66
N GLY A 20 -2.96 -17.75 12.78
CA GLY A 20 -2.11 -16.61 13.17
C GLY A 20 -2.36 -15.31 12.40
N LYS A 21 -3.48 -15.19 11.67
CA LYS A 21 -3.90 -13.92 11.03
C LYS A 21 -4.30 -12.88 12.09
N ARG A 22 -3.34 -12.05 12.50
CA ARG A 22 -3.59 -10.91 13.42
C ARG A 22 -4.04 -9.63 12.71
N HIS A 23 -3.65 -9.46 11.45
CA HIS A 23 -3.97 -8.28 10.63
C HIS A 23 -4.57 -8.72 9.31
N LYS A 24 -5.69 -8.10 8.92
CA LYS A 24 -6.28 -8.26 7.59
C LYS A 24 -5.25 -7.86 6.52
N ILE A 25 -5.21 -8.55 5.37
CA ILE A 25 -4.18 -8.31 4.35
C ILE A 25 -4.17 -6.86 3.85
N TRP A 26 -5.34 -6.27 3.66
CA TRP A 26 -5.48 -4.88 3.21
C TRP A 26 -4.81 -3.89 4.17
N VAL A 27 -4.82 -4.14 5.49
CA VAL A 27 -4.12 -3.29 6.47
C VAL A 27 -2.61 -3.34 6.24
N VAL A 28 -2.08 -4.55 6.01
CA VAL A 28 -0.64 -4.72 5.75
C VAL A 28 -0.24 -4.04 4.45
N LEU A 29 -1.04 -4.21 3.39
CA LEU A 29 -0.81 -3.58 2.09
C LEU A 29 -0.90 -2.05 2.16
N SER A 30 -1.86 -1.49 2.90
CA SER A 30 -1.96 -0.04 3.11
C SER A 30 -0.70 0.53 3.77
N ILE A 31 -0.17 -0.14 4.79
CA ILE A 31 1.07 0.28 5.47
C ILE A 31 2.27 0.22 4.52
N ILE A 32 2.38 -0.85 3.72
CA ILE A 32 3.42 -1.00 2.70
C ILE A 32 3.34 0.15 1.69
N VAL A 33 2.17 0.42 1.12
CA VAL A 33 1.98 1.48 0.12
C VAL A 33 2.34 2.85 0.70
N LEU A 34 1.82 3.20 1.88
CA LEU A 34 2.14 4.47 2.54
C LEU A 34 3.63 4.61 2.85
N SER A 35 4.28 3.51 3.25
CA SER A 35 5.72 3.48 3.48
C SER A 35 6.48 3.76 2.18
N ILE A 36 6.15 3.08 1.09
CA ILE A 36 6.80 3.26 -0.21
C ILE A 36 6.61 4.69 -0.74
N LEU A 37 5.39 5.24 -0.64
CA LEU A 37 5.08 6.62 -1.04
C LEU A 37 5.87 7.68 -0.25
N THR A 38 6.36 7.33 0.94
CA THR A 38 7.20 8.21 1.77
C THR A 38 8.69 7.89 1.65
N GLY A 39 9.09 7.09 0.66
CA GLY A 39 10.50 6.76 0.39
C GLY A 39 11.06 5.57 1.20
N ASN A 40 10.20 4.81 1.89
CA ASN A 40 10.59 3.69 2.74
C ASN A 40 10.21 2.35 2.08
N SER A 41 11.14 1.74 1.33
CA SER A 41 10.83 0.59 0.45
C SER A 41 11.37 -0.76 0.94
N SER A 42 12.44 -0.80 1.73
CA SER A 42 12.93 -2.08 2.28
C SER A 42 12.03 -2.60 3.41
N TYR A 43 11.98 -3.92 3.61
CA TYR A 43 11.17 -4.53 4.68
C TYR A 43 11.45 -3.95 6.07
N LYS A 44 12.72 -3.61 6.36
CA LYS A 44 13.13 -2.99 7.63
C LYS A 44 12.65 -1.54 7.72
N GLN A 45 12.75 -0.78 6.63
CA GLN A 45 12.22 0.59 6.58
C GLN A 45 10.69 0.60 6.73
N ILE A 46 9.96 -0.34 6.12
CA ILE A 46 8.50 -0.43 6.26
C ILE A 46 8.11 -0.74 7.71
N GLU A 47 8.80 -1.68 8.36
CA GLU A 47 8.55 -1.95 9.79
C GLU A 47 8.85 -0.71 10.66
N MET A 48 9.96 -0.01 10.38
CA MET A 48 10.34 1.20 11.11
C MET A 48 9.32 2.32 10.90
N PHE A 49 8.90 2.57 9.67
CA PHE A 49 7.84 3.50 9.31
C PHE A 49 6.56 3.19 10.09
N SER A 50 6.18 1.91 10.14
CA SER A 50 5.00 1.44 10.87
C SER A 50 5.11 1.73 12.37
N LYS A 51 6.28 1.49 12.98
CA LYS A 51 6.53 1.75 14.42
C LYS A 51 6.49 3.24 14.74
N ILE A 52 7.19 4.07 13.96
CA ILE A 52 7.22 5.53 14.14
C ILE A 52 5.82 6.13 14.03
N ASN A 53 5.03 5.67 13.07
CA ASN A 53 3.70 6.24 12.77
C ASN A 53 2.55 5.44 13.41
N GLN A 54 2.83 4.62 14.43
CA GLN A 54 1.87 3.63 14.92
C GLN A 54 0.50 4.20 15.28
N ASN A 55 0.46 5.26 16.11
CA ASN A 55 -0.79 5.86 16.55
C ASN A 55 -1.59 6.46 15.38
N LYS A 56 -0.89 7.12 14.43
CA LYS A 56 -1.53 7.69 13.24
C LYS A 56 -2.12 6.60 12.35
N LEU A 57 -1.38 5.53 12.12
CA LEU A 57 -1.82 4.40 11.30
C LEU A 57 -3.01 3.66 11.91
N ILE A 58 -3.00 3.43 13.23
CA ILE A 58 -4.13 2.81 13.93
C ILE A 58 -5.40 3.65 13.77
N ASN A 59 -5.30 4.97 13.93
CA ASN A 59 -6.43 5.88 13.81
C ASN A 59 -6.94 5.96 12.37
N VAL A 60 -6.05 6.19 11.40
CA VAL A 60 -6.43 6.38 9.98
C VAL A 60 -7.01 5.10 9.38
N LEU A 61 -6.46 3.93 9.74
CA LEU A 61 -6.90 2.64 9.20
C LEU A 61 -7.95 1.94 10.08
N ASN A 62 -8.41 2.58 11.16
CA ASN A 62 -9.37 2.01 12.12
C ASN A 62 -9.01 0.57 12.54
N ILE A 63 -7.74 0.35 12.91
CA ILE A 63 -7.23 -0.98 13.26
C ILE A 63 -7.68 -1.30 14.70
N PRO A 64 -8.43 -2.39 14.93
CA PRO A 64 -8.90 -2.75 16.28
C PRO A 64 -7.75 -3.25 17.19
N SER A 65 -6.66 -3.73 16.60
CA SER A 65 -5.47 -4.16 17.33
C SER A 65 -4.53 -2.99 17.63
N LYS A 66 -3.99 -2.95 18.85
CA LYS A 66 -2.92 -1.99 19.24
C LYS A 66 -1.55 -2.31 18.63
N LYS A 67 -1.38 -3.48 17.99
CA LYS A 67 -0.12 -3.89 17.37
C LYS A 67 -0.23 -3.75 15.85
N LEU A 68 0.87 -3.37 15.22
CA LEU A 68 0.99 -3.31 13.77
C LEU A 68 1.78 -4.52 13.23
N PRO A 69 1.74 -4.78 11.91
CA PRO A 69 2.44 -5.90 11.29
C PRO A 69 3.94 -5.87 11.58
N SER A 70 4.49 -7.01 11.98
CA SER A 70 5.94 -7.19 12.13
C SER A 70 6.65 -7.29 10.78
N TYR A 71 7.98 -7.16 10.79
CA TYR A 71 8.85 -7.45 9.66
C TYR A 71 8.47 -8.76 8.93
N SER A 72 8.33 -9.87 9.68
CA SER A 72 8.01 -11.18 9.09
C SER A 72 6.60 -11.23 8.48
N THR A 73 5.68 -10.39 8.98
CA THR A 73 4.34 -10.27 8.39
C THR A 73 4.38 -9.47 7.09
N ILE A 74 5.10 -8.34 7.09
CA ILE A 74 5.33 -7.50 5.91
C ILE A 74 6.01 -8.32 4.81
N ARG A 75 7.10 -9.02 5.12
CA ARG A 75 7.84 -9.86 4.17
C ARG A 75 6.96 -10.93 3.56
N ARG A 76 6.18 -11.66 4.37
CA ARG A 76 5.27 -12.70 3.86
C ARG A 76 4.20 -12.13 2.93
N VAL A 77 3.63 -10.97 3.25
CA VAL A 77 2.64 -10.31 2.40
C VAL A 77 3.27 -9.86 1.08
N MET A 78 4.44 -9.21 1.14
CA MET A 78 5.16 -8.77 -0.05
C MET A 78 5.55 -9.92 -0.99
N MET A 79 5.96 -11.07 -0.44
CA MET A 79 6.38 -12.21 -1.25
C MET A 79 5.24 -12.99 -1.90
N GLY A 80 4.03 -12.95 -1.32
CA GLY A 80 2.91 -13.74 -1.83
C GLY A 80 1.86 -12.92 -2.58
N VAL A 81 1.90 -11.58 -2.51
CA VAL A 81 0.98 -10.77 -3.29
C VAL A 81 1.32 -10.92 -4.77
N LYS A 82 0.31 -11.16 -5.60
CA LYS A 82 0.53 -11.25 -7.04
C LYS A 82 0.72 -9.85 -7.59
N GLU A 83 1.73 -9.69 -8.45
CA GLU A 83 2.00 -8.42 -9.12
C GLU A 83 0.77 -7.93 -9.91
N SER A 84 0.06 -8.85 -10.57
CA SER A 84 -1.19 -8.56 -11.29
C SER A 84 -2.23 -7.85 -10.43
N ASP A 85 -2.37 -8.26 -9.16
CA ASP A 85 -3.37 -7.70 -8.25
C ASP A 85 -3.02 -6.26 -7.88
N ILE A 86 -1.72 -5.97 -7.73
CA ILE A 86 -1.22 -4.60 -7.46
C ILE A 86 -1.35 -3.72 -8.70
N GLN A 87 -0.91 -4.22 -9.87
CA GLN A 87 -1.00 -3.48 -11.13
C GLN A 87 -2.43 -3.08 -11.46
N LEU A 88 -3.40 -3.99 -11.31
CA LEU A 88 -4.82 -3.70 -11.53
C LEU A 88 -5.32 -2.56 -10.63
N ILE A 89 -4.99 -2.62 -9.33
CA ILE A 89 -5.37 -1.57 -8.38
C ILE A 89 -4.81 -0.21 -8.80
N PHE A 90 -3.52 -0.16 -9.15
CA PHE A 90 -2.87 1.08 -9.60
C PHE A 90 -3.46 1.61 -10.91
N ASN A 91 -3.63 0.75 -11.91
CA ASN A 91 -4.19 1.15 -13.21
C ASN A 91 -5.58 1.75 -13.06
N GLU A 92 -6.44 1.10 -12.28
CA GLU A 92 -7.78 1.63 -12.05
C GLU A 92 -7.76 2.93 -11.19
N ILE A 93 -6.75 3.13 -10.34
CA ILE A 93 -6.60 4.41 -9.62
C ILE A 93 -6.23 5.50 -10.61
N ILE A 94 -5.25 5.26 -11.49
CA ILE A 94 -4.81 6.22 -12.50
C ILE A 94 -5.98 6.58 -13.42
N SER A 95 -6.68 5.57 -13.98
CA SER A 95 -7.81 5.81 -14.90
C SER A 95 -8.96 6.59 -14.26
N ASN A 96 -9.20 6.42 -12.95
CA ASN A 96 -10.30 7.10 -12.26
C ASN A 96 -9.94 8.51 -11.78
N ASN A 97 -8.65 8.84 -11.67
CA ASN A 97 -8.21 10.17 -11.19
C ASN A 97 -7.63 11.04 -12.32
N TYR A 98 -7.28 10.44 -13.45
CA TYR A 98 -6.84 11.14 -14.65
C TYR A 98 -7.82 10.82 -15.78
N SER A 99 -8.62 11.81 -16.18
CA SER A 99 -9.09 11.86 -17.56
C SER A 99 -7.85 12.04 -18.44
N PHE A 100 -7.72 11.28 -19.53
CA PHE A 100 -6.78 11.63 -20.59
C PHE A 100 -7.06 13.08 -20.99
N TYR A 101 -6.21 14.01 -20.55
CA TYR A 101 -6.16 15.33 -21.15
C TYR A 101 -5.53 15.13 -22.54
N GLU A 102 -6.16 15.71 -23.56
CA GLU A 102 -5.54 15.87 -24.88
C GLU A 102 -4.14 16.44 -24.67
N GLU A 103 -3.13 15.67 -25.07
CA GLU A 103 -1.70 16.03 -25.13
C GLU A 103 -1.32 17.26 -24.30
N ASP A 104 -1.14 17.09 -22.99
CA ASP A 104 -0.36 18.07 -22.22
C ASP A 104 1.08 17.97 -22.76
N TRP A 105 1.41 18.86 -23.70
CA TRP A 105 2.75 19.04 -24.23
C TRP A 105 3.68 19.46 -23.08
N ILE A 106 4.28 18.48 -22.41
CA ILE A 106 5.33 18.74 -21.44
C ILE A 106 6.59 19.06 -22.26
N GLY A 107 6.89 20.34 -22.40
CA GLY A 107 8.18 20.80 -22.90
C GLY A 107 9.29 20.38 -21.94
N ILE A 108 9.88 19.22 -22.17
CA ILE A 108 11.13 18.83 -21.51
C ILE A 108 12.22 19.63 -22.21
N ASP A 109 12.58 20.81 -21.68
CA ASP A 109 13.82 21.49 -22.09
C ASP A 109 14.98 20.61 -21.64
N GLY A 110 15.40 19.72 -22.54
CA GLY A 110 16.60 18.93 -22.41
C GLY A 110 17.81 19.84 -22.55
N LYS A 111 18.13 20.58 -21.49
CA LYS A 111 19.48 21.13 -21.31
C LYS A 111 20.25 20.24 -20.33
N SER A 112 21.38 19.78 -20.88
CA SER A 112 22.40 18.86 -20.39
C SER A 112 22.72 18.93 -18.89
#